data_AF-A0A7S2WLU0-F1
#
_entry.id   AF-A0A7S2WLU0-F1
#
_cell.length_a   1.000
_cell.length_b   1.000
_cell.length_c   1.000
_cell.angle_alpha   90.00
_cell.angle_beta   90.00
_cell.angle_gamma   90.00
#
_symmetry.space_group_name_H-M   'P 1'
#
loop_
_entity.id
_entity.type
_entity.pdbx_description
1 polymer ?
#
loop_
_entity_poly.entity_id
_entity_poly.type
_entity_poly.pdbx_seq_one_letter_code
_entity_poly.pdbx_strand_id
1 'polypeptide(L)'
;VDKNIQDESYEESVVVIKRACAKDNLQNYKGLEECHEICSKAMCCFTHKDMVSNCIDSLGDDVCSLYGPCEILANGDEDPNIVVTSPHLEDIDDLCNPDRIKRHGGKQCQTACDKASCCLSSEPGGCLDTDKNWCLSYKECKNINTKWKEFDGEKDHKKGATTEENIEAICSLANFSKKLG
;
A
#
# COMPACT_ATOMS: atom_id res chain seq x y z
N VAL A 1 17.78 21.49 24.49
CA VAL A 1 16.72 20.46 24.47
C VAL A 1 17.43 19.14 24.22
N ASP A 2 17.36 18.23 25.20
CA ASP A 2 18.14 16.99 25.23
C ASP A 2 17.69 16.02 24.13
N LYS A 3 18.62 15.64 23.25
CA LYS A 3 18.38 14.66 22.17
C LYS A 3 18.03 13.26 22.70
N ASN A 4 18.38 12.94 23.95
CA ASN A 4 18.09 11.65 24.58
C ASN A 4 16.61 11.46 24.94
N ILE A 5 15.84 12.53 25.17
CA ILE A 5 14.43 12.42 25.58
C ILE A 5 13.52 12.13 24.36
N GLN A 6 13.88 12.62 23.18
CA GLN A 6 13.14 12.33 21.95
C GLN A 6 13.34 10.88 21.47
N ASP A 7 14.49 10.28 21.77
CA ASP A 7 14.86 8.93 21.33
C ASP A 7 14.16 7.83 22.16
N GLU A 8 14.07 7.99 23.48
CA GLU A 8 13.34 7.07 24.36
C GLU A 8 11.82 7.04 24.06
N SER A 9 11.22 8.20 23.76
CA SER A 9 9.81 8.30 23.39
C SER A 9 9.51 7.68 22.01
N TYR A 10 10.49 7.69 21.11
CA TYR A 10 10.37 7.14 19.76
C TYR A 10 10.38 5.61 19.82
N GLU A 11 11.37 5.03 20.51
CA GLU A 11 11.49 3.58 20.74
C GLU A 11 10.28 3.00 21.48
N GLU A 12 9.76 3.70 22.49
CA GLU A 12 8.54 3.27 23.20
C GLU A 12 7.32 3.20 22.26
N SER A 13 7.20 4.17 21.35
CA SER A 13 6.11 4.22 20.37
C SER A 13 6.20 3.06 19.36
N VAL A 14 7.40 2.77 18.83
CA VAL A 14 7.62 1.63 17.91
C VAL A 14 7.26 0.31 18.59
N VAL A 15 7.65 0.12 19.85
CA VAL A 15 7.35 -1.11 20.61
C VAL A 15 5.84 -1.31 20.78
N VAL A 16 5.09 -0.25 21.05
CA VAL A 16 3.63 -0.31 21.18
C VAL A 16 2.98 -0.71 19.86
N ILE A 17 3.35 -0.05 18.75
CA ILE A 17 2.80 -0.33 17.41
C ILE A 17 3.13 -1.77 17.01
N LYS A 18 4.38 -2.19 17.18
CA LYS A 18 4.84 -3.55 16.88
C LYS A 18 4.12 -4.62 17.70
N ARG A 19 3.83 -4.35 18.97
CA ARG A 19 3.05 -5.28 19.81
C ARG A 19 1.62 -5.38 19.31
N ALA A 20 0.95 -4.26 19.05
CA ALA A 20 -0.42 -4.26 18.57
C ALA A 20 -0.55 -5.02 17.24
N CYS A 21 0.39 -4.78 16.32
CA CYS A 21 0.39 -5.36 14.98
C CYS A 21 1.17 -6.68 14.85
N ALA A 22 1.51 -7.32 15.99
CA ALA A 22 2.13 -8.63 15.96
C ALA A 22 1.17 -9.65 15.33
N LYS A 23 1.70 -10.51 14.45
CA LYS A 23 0.94 -11.51 13.69
C LYS A 23 -0.03 -12.34 14.54
N ASP A 24 0.39 -12.74 15.74
CA ASP A 24 -0.41 -13.52 16.66
C ASP A 24 -1.65 -12.74 17.18
N ASN A 25 -1.54 -11.42 17.30
CA ASN A 25 -2.63 -10.55 17.75
C ASN A 25 -3.65 -10.29 16.63
N LEU A 26 -3.21 -10.31 15.37
CA LEU A 26 -4.09 -10.12 14.21
C LEU A 26 -5.03 -11.30 13.95
N GLN A 27 -4.85 -12.43 14.64
CA GLN A 27 -5.72 -13.61 14.51
C GLN A 27 -7.08 -13.46 15.21
N ASN A 28 -7.29 -12.38 15.97
CA ASN A 28 -8.56 -12.11 16.64
C ASN A 28 -9.02 -10.65 16.40
N TYR A 29 -10.34 -10.45 16.44
CA TYR A 29 -10.97 -9.16 16.13
C TYR A 29 -10.41 -8.00 16.96
N LYS A 30 -10.17 -8.23 18.25
CA LYS A 30 -9.69 -7.19 19.17
C LYS A 30 -8.26 -6.75 18.82
N GLY A 31 -7.35 -7.69 18.56
CA GLY A 31 -5.98 -7.34 18.18
C GLY A 31 -5.89 -6.70 16.80
N LEU A 32 -6.76 -7.09 15.86
CA LEU A 32 -6.91 -6.40 14.58
C LEU A 32 -7.39 -4.95 14.77
N GLU A 33 -8.42 -4.74 15.59
CA GLU A 33 -8.95 -3.42 15.92
C GLU A 33 -7.90 -2.53 16.58
N GLU A 34 -7.17 -3.04 17.58
CA GLU A 34 -6.10 -2.31 18.28
C GLU A 34 -4.95 -1.91 17.33
N CYS A 35 -4.47 -2.82 16.49
CA CYS A 35 -3.45 -2.50 15.49
C CYS A 35 -3.96 -1.42 14.53
N HIS A 36 -5.17 -1.59 14.04
CA HIS A 36 -5.77 -0.69 13.08
C HIS A 36 -6.03 0.72 13.65
N GLU A 37 -6.51 0.86 14.89
CA GLU A 37 -6.70 2.14 15.55
C GLU A 37 -5.40 2.95 15.60
N ILE A 38 -4.30 2.28 15.99
CA ILE A 38 -2.98 2.89 16.05
C ILE A 38 -2.52 3.29 14.64
N CYS A 39 -2.64 2.38 13.68
CA CYS A 39 -2.09 2.53 12.34
C CYS A 39 -2.85 3.48 11.42
N SER A 40 -4.13 3.71 11.68
CA SER A 40 -5.03 4.52 10.84
C SER A 40 -4.45 5.89 10.45
N LYS A 41 -3.62 6.49 11.30
CA LYS A 41 -3.03 7.83 11.08
C LYS A 41 -1.90 7.85 10.05
N ALA A 42 -1.34 6.70 9.71
CA ALA A 42 -0.16 6.58 8.86
C ALA A 42 -0.31 5.49 7.80
N MET A 43 -1.51 4.91 7.61
CA MET A 43 -1.74 3.88 6.59
C MET A 43 -1.37 4.34 5.17
N CYS A 44 -1.46 5.65 4.90
CA CYS A 44 -1.04 6.27 3.64
C CYS A 44 0.47 6.16 3.36
N CYS A 45 1.30 5.91 4.37
CA CYS A 45 2.73 5.73 4.18
C CYS A 45 3.05 4.48 3.37
N PHE A 46 2.16 3.48 3.43
CA PHE A 46 2.36 2.15 2.84
C PHE A 46 1.63 2.00 1.49
N THR A 47 1.20 3.10 0.89
CA THR A 47 0.82 3.16 -0.54
C THR A 47 2.05 3.54 -1.37
N HIS A 48 2.02 3.36 -2.69
CA HIS A 48 3.21 3.61 -3.51
C HIS A 48 3.48 5.10 -3.62
N LYS A 49 4.75 5.50 -3.60
CA LYS A 49 5.17 6.92 -3.66
C LYS A 49 4.58 7.72 -4.82
N ASP A 50 4.27 7.08 -5.96
CA ASP A 50 3.67 7.76 -7.11
C ASP A 50 2.12 7.87 -7.02
N MET A 51 1.52 7.40 -5.93
CA MET A 51 0.08 7.48 -5.67
C MET A 51 -0.25 8.78 -4.93
N VAL A 52 -1.36 9.39 -5.29
CA VAL A 52 -1.89 10.58 -4.60
C VAL A 52 -2.32 10.25 -3.16
N SER A 53 -2.64 8.97 -2.91
CA SER A 53 -2.93 8.43 -1.59
C SER A 53 -1.67 8.21 -0.74
N ASN A 54 -0.46 8.37 -1.30
CA ASN A 54 0.77 8.35 -0.55
C ASN A 54 1.03 9.71 0.09
N CYS A 55 1.50 9.66 1.33
CA CYS A 55 1.71 10.83 2.15
C CYS A 55 3.16 10.96 2.63
N ILE A 56 4.11 10.18 2.12
CA ILE A 56 5.50 10.19 2.60
C ILE A 56 6.13 11.57 2.43
N ASP A 57 5.81 12.27 1.33
CA ASP A 57 6.26 13.63 1.06
C ASP A 57 5.65 14.66 2.03
N SER A 58 4.51 14.33 2.66
CA SER A 58 3.79 15.24 3.57
C SER A 58 4.03 14.92 5.05
N LEU A 59 4.03 13.64 5.44
CA LEU A 59 4.29 13.18 6.81
C LEU A 59 5.79 13.05 7.12
N GLY A 60 6.62 12.81 6.10
CA GLY A 60 8.05 12.59 6.24
C GLY A 60 8.41 11.12 6.51
N ASP A 61 9.59 10.73 6.02
CA ASP A 61 10.14 9.36 6.16
C ASP A 61 10.26 8.90 7.62
N ASP A 62 10.65 9.80 8.53
CA ASP A 62 10.83 9.47 9.95
C ASP A 62 9.51 9.05 10.62
N VAL A 63 8.41 9.73 10.26
CA VAL A 63 7.07 9.41 10.74
C VAL A 63 6.58 8.13 10.10
N CYS A 64 6.72 7.97 8.79
CA CYS A 64 6.31 6.74 8.11
C CYS A 64 7.07 5.50 8.63
N SER A 65 8.36 5.65 8.95
CA SER A 65 9.19 4.58 9.50
C SER A 65 8.75 4.16 10.91
N LEU A 66 8.29 5.11 11.74
CA LEU A 66 7.74 4.81 13.08
C LEU A 66 6.55 3.83 12.98
N TYR A 67 5.73 3.99 11.95
CA TYR A 67 4.57 3.15 11.71
C TYR A 67 4.87 1.90 10.88
N GLY A 68 6.12 1.59 10.54
CA GLY A 68 6.50 0.40 9.75
C GLY A 68 5.76 -0.91 10.12
N PRO A 69 5.56 -1.23 11.41
CA PRO A 69 4.82 -2.45 11.78
C PRO A 69 3.34 -2.49 11.33
N CYS A 70 2.77 -1.34 10.94
CA CYS A 70 1.43 -1.22 10.39
C CYS A 70 1.29 -1.71 8.95
N GLU A 71 2.39 -1.89 8.24
CA GLU A 71 2.39 -2.31 6.83
C GLU A 71 1.64 -3.64 6.63
N ILE A 72 1.64 -4.50 7.65
CA ILE A 72 0.89 -5.77 7.65
C ILE A 72 -0.60 -5.60 7.36
N LEU A 73 -1.19 -4.46 7.73
CA LEU A 73 -2.59 -4.14 7.44
C LEU A 73 -2.80 -3.65 6.00
N ALA A 74 -1.79 -3.00 5.41
CA ALA A 74 -1.88 -2.39 4.08
C ALA A 74 -1.56 -3.38 2.96
N ASN A 75 -0.54 -4.22 3.19
CA ASN A 75 0.11 -5.04 2.16
C ASN A 75 0.12 -6.54 2.50
N GLY A 76 -0.31 -6.92 3.72
CA GLY A 76 -0.33 -8.31 4.18
C GLY A 76 0.99 -8.74 4.80
N ASP A 77 1.18 -10.05 4.93
CA ASP A 77 2.20 -10.69 5.77
C ASP A 77 3.62 -10.65 5.17
N GLU A 78 4.13 -9.44 4.94
CA GLU A 78 5.56 -9.15 4.83
C GLU A 78 6.10 -8.80 6.23
N ASP A 79 7.33 -9.20 6.56
CA ASP A 79 7.89 -9.09 7.92
C ASP A 79 7.83 -7.64 8.44
N PRO A 80 7.09 -7.35 9.53
CA PRO A 80 6.91 -5.99 10.05
C PRO A 80 8.19 -5.36 10.62
N ASN A 81 9.31 -6.10 10.66
CA ASN A 81 10.63 -5.60 11.02
C ASN A 81 11.48 -5.20 9.81
N ILE A 82 11.02 -5.51 8.60
CA ILE A 82 11.61 -4.99 7.37
C ILE A 82 10.84 -3.71 7.08
N VAL A 83 11.49 -2.56 7.28
CA VAL A 83 10.99 -1.28 6.77
C VAL A 83 11.07 -1.38 5.26
N VAL A 84 10.00 -1.88 4.62
CA VAL A 84 9.89 -1.89 3.18
C VAL A 84 9.50 -0.47 2.79
N THR A 85 10.48 0.33 2.39
CA THR A 85 10.21 1.61 1.74
C THR A 85 9.44 1.29 0.47
N SER A 86 8.16 1.67 0.44
CA SER A 86 7.18 1.40 -0.63
C SER A 86 6.47 0.05 -0.48
N PRO A 87 5.13 -0.01 -0.69
CA PRO A 87 4.48 -1.28 -0.93
C PRO A 87 5.28 -1.98 -2.01
N HIS A 88 5.67 -3.21 -1.73
CA HIS A 88 6.13 -4.13 -2.74
C HIS A 88 4.95 -4.38 -3.70
N LEU A 89 4.74 -3.43 -4.61
CA LEU A 89 4.66 -3.79 -6.01
C LEU A 89 5.93 -4.58 -6.27
N GLU A 90 5.89 -5.88 -5.96
CA GLU A 90 6.63 -6.92 -6.63
C GLU A 90 6.95 -6.37 -8.03
N ASP A 91 8.21 -5.99 -8.33
CA ASP A 91 8.54 -5.07 -9.43
C ASP A 91 7.85 -5.55 -10.72
N ILE A 92 6.65 -4.99 -10.99
CA ILE A 92 5.70 -5.59 -11.94
C ILE A 92 6.35 -5.55 -13.32
N ASP A 93 7.15 -4.52 -13.57
CA ASP A 93 7.94 -4.36 -14.77
C ASP A 93 8.99 -5.47 -14.93
N ASP A 94 9.70 -5.87 -13.85
CA ASP A 94 10.62 -7.03 -13.89
C ASP A 94 9.84 -8.35 -14.00
N LEU A 95 8.91 -8.62 -13.07
CA LEU A 95 8.21 -9.89 -12.98
C LEU A 95 7.45 -10.22 -14.26
N CYS A 96 6.79 -9.21 -14.83
CA CYS A 96 5.99 -9.32 -16.04
C CYS A 96 6.78 -8.95 -17.31
N ASN A 97 8.11 -8.82 -17.21
CA ASN A 97 8.97 -8.66 -18.37
C ASN A 97 8.82 -9.87 -19.33
N PRO A 98 8.59 -9.66 -20.64
CA PRO A 98 8.44 -10.75 -21.60
C PRO A 98 9.60 -11.75 -21.63
N ASP A 99 10.85 -11.28 -21.49
CA ASP A 99 12.03 -12.13 -21.49
C ASP A 99 12.11 -13.00 -20.23
N ARG A 100 11.75 -12.44 -19.07
CA ARG A 100 11.69 -13.16 -17.80
C ARG A 100 10.57 -14.20 -17.82
N ILE A 101 9.38 -13.85 -18.30
CA ILE A 101 8.25 -14.77 -18.48
C ILE A 101 8.66 -15.93 -19.40
N LYS A 102 9.32 -15.63 -20.52
CA LYS A 102 9.79 -16.66 -21.45
C LYS A 102 10.81 -17.61 -20.83
N ARG A 103 11.67 -17.09 -19.93
CA ARG A 103 12.76 -17.86 -19.30
C ARG A 103 12.31 -18.65 -18.06
N HIS A 104 11.43 -18.09 -17.24
CA HIS A 104 11.08 -18.60 -15.91
C HIS A 104 9.59 -18.96 -15.75
N GLY A 105 8.77 -18.67 -16.75
CA GLY A 105 7.32 -18.79 -16.67
C GLY A 105 6.66 -17.57 -16.03
N GLY A 106 5.35 -17.39 -16.30
CA GLY A 106 4.59 -16.22 -15.87
C GLY A 106 3.96 -16.30 -14.48
N LYS A 107 4.25 -17.34 -13.68
CA LYS A 107 3.52 -17.60 -12.42
C LYS A 107 3.68 -16.47 -11.40
N GLN A 108 4.89 -15.94 -11.24
CA GLN A 108 5.13 -14.83 -10.30
C GLN A 108 4.41 -13.55 -10.77
N CYS A 109 4.53 -13.21 -12.05
CA CYS A 109 3.75 -12.12 -12.63
C CYS A 109 2.24 -12.32 -12.41
N GLN A 110 1.71 -13.52 -12.61
CA GLN A 110 0.28 -13.81 -12.38
C GLN A 110 -0.11 -13.57 -10.93
N THR A 111 0.65 -14.10 -9.97
CA THR A 111 0.40 -13.89 -8.55
C THR A 111 0.42 -12.41 -8.16
N ALA A 112 1.35 -11.64 -8.72
CA ALA A 112 1.40 -10.20 -8.50
C ALA A 112 0.16 -9.49 -9.10
N CYS A 113 -0.17 -9.79 -10.36
CA CYS A 113 -1.32 -9.21 -11.07
C CYS A 113 -2.69 -9.57 -10.47
N ASP A 114 -2.82 -10.74 -9.84
CA ASP A 114 -4.05 -11.15 -9.16
C ASP A 114 -4.38 -10.23 -7.97
N LYS A 115 -3.38 -9.62 -7.33
CA LYS A 115 -3.57 -8.62 -6.27
C LYS A 115 -4.27 -7.35 -6.78
N ALA A 116 -4.20 -7.08 -8.08
CA ALA A 116 -4.81 -5.91 -8.72
C ALA A 116 -6.01 -6.24 -9.60
N SER A 117 -6.63 -7.41 -9.43
CA SER A 117 -7.79 -7.81 -10.24
C SER A 117 -8.97 -6.84 -10.13
N CYS A 118 -9.10 -6.12 -9.02
CA CYS A 118 -10.12 -5.08 -8.83
C CYS A 118 -9.96 -3.87 -9.77
N CYS A 119 -8.79 -3.65 -10.37
CA CYS A 119 -8.56 -2.64 -11.40
C CYS A 119 -9.25 -2.96 -12.73
N LEU A 120 -9.59 -4.23 -12.95
CA LEU A 120 -10.29 -4.70 -14.14
C LEU A 120 -11.81 -4.65 -13.98
N SER A 121 -12.31 -4.29 -12.78
CA SER A 121 -13.73 -4.16 -12.53
C SER A 121 -14.23 -2.84 -13.10
N SER A 122 -15.34 -2.88 -13.84
CA SER A 122 -16.11 -1.70 -14.26
C SER A 122 -17.23 -1.34 -13.28
N GLU A 123 -17.33 -2.08 -12.17
CA GLU A 123 -18.35 -1.82 -11.14
C GLU A 123 -17.99 -0.58 -10.31
N PRO A 124 -18.99 0.24 -9.90
CA PRO A 124 -18.77 1.38 -9.03
C PRO A 124 -18.07 0.96 -7.74
N GLY A 125 -16.96 1.64 -7.41
CA GLY A 125 -16.15 1.29 -6.23
C GLY A 125 -14.98 0.35 -6.53
N GLY A 126 -14.76 0.01 -7.80
CA GLY A 126 -13.52 -0.64 -8.23
C GLY A 126 -12.27 0.18 -7.91
N CYS A 127 -11.11 -0.49 -7.90
CA CYS A 127 -9.83 0.14 -7.56
C CYS A 127 -9.45 1.26 -8.54
N LEU A 128 -9.94 1.24 -9.79
CA LEU A 128 -9.66 2.27 -10.78
C LEU A 128 -10.29 3.62 -10.40
N ASP A 129 -11.50 3.62 -9.83
CA ASP A 129 -12.20 4.83 -9.38
C ASP A 129 -11.55 5.44 -8.13
N THR A 130 -10.92 4.60 -7.32
CA THR A 130 -10.36 4.97 -6.01
C THR A 130 -8.88 5.34 -6.12
N ASP A 131 -8.10 4.57 -6.87
CA ASP A 131 -6.67 4.75 -7.02
C ASP A 131 -6.19 4.33 -8.43
N LYS A 132 -6.45 5.22 -9.38
CA LYS A 132 -6.05 5.07 -10.78
C LYS A 132 -4.56 4.84 -10.97
N ASN A 133 -3.71 5.53 -10.20
CA ASN A 133 -2.26 5.41 -10.32
C ASN A 133 -1.79 4.03 -9.85
N TRP A 134 -2.43 3.48 -8.82
CA TRP A 134 -2.20 2.09 -8.42
C TRP A 134 -2.58 1.11 -9.51
N CYS A 135 -3.72 1.28 -10.15
CA CYS A 135 -4.07 0.39 -11.26
C CYS A 135 -3.12 0.51 -12.46
N LEU A 136 -2.60 1.70 -12.74
CA LEU A 136 -1.63 1.95 -13.81
C LEU A 136 -0.27 1.28 -13.56
N SER A 137 0.13 1.08 -12.31
CA SER A 137 1.39 0.40 -12.00
C SER A 137 1.36 -1.10 -12.34
N TYR A 138 0.18 -1.67 -12.63
CA TYR A 138 0.01 -3.05 -13.07
C TYR A 138 -0.10 -3.22 -14.59
N LYS A 139 0.17 -2.19 -15.39
CA LYS A 139 0.03 -2.22 -16.86
C LYS A 139 0.79 -3.37 -17.55
N GLU A 140 1.91 -3.85 -16.98
CA GLU A 140 2.68 -4.95 -17.57
C GLU A 140 2.03 -6.33 -17.39
N CYS A 141 0.97 -6.43 -16.60
CA CYS A 141 0.10 -7.61 -16.54
C CYS A 141 -0.54 -7.98 -17.90
N LYS A 142 -0.56 -7.04 -18.86
CA LYS A 142 -0.94 -7.30 -20.27
C LYS A 142 -0.10 -8.40 -20.93
N ASN A 143 1.11 -8.66 -20.40
CA ASN A 143 2.05 -9.64 -20.95
C ASN A 143 1.66 -11.09 -20.59
N ILE A 144 0.77 -11.30 -19.62
CA ILE A 144 0.33 -12.64 -19.18
C ILE A 144 -1.16 -12.91 -19.40
N ASN A 145 -2.02 -11.88 -19.50
CA ASN A 145 -3.46 -12.07 -19.54
C ASN A 145 -4.14 -11.04 -20.46
N THR A 146 -5.07 -11.51 -21.31
CA THR A 146 -5.82 -10.70 -22.25
C THR A 146 -6.76 -9.69 -21.58
N LYS A 147 -7.24 -9.97 -20.37
CA LYS A 147 -8.07 -9.01 -19.60
C LYS A 147 -7.31 -7.71 -19.32
N TRP A 148 -6.01 -7.79 -19.10
CA TRP A 148 -5.15 -6.63 -18.90
C TRP A 148 -4.72 -5.94 -20.20
N LYS A 149 -4.89 -6.58 -21.38
CA LYS A 149 -4.60 -5.94 -22.67
C LYS A 149 -5.62 -4.85 -23.02
N GLU A 150 -6.83 -4.96 -22.50
CA GLU A 150 -7.91 -4.00 -22.70
C GLU A 150 -7.88 -2.86 -21.67
N PHE A 151 -7.03 -2.97 -20.65
CA PHE A 151 -6.82 -1.95 -19.62
C PHE A 151 -5.87 -0.86 -20.15
N ASP A 152 -6.43 0.27 -20.62
CA ASP A 152 -5.65 1.39 -21.20
C ASP A 152 -5.40 2.52 -20.19
N GLY A 153 -6.13 2.59 -19.07
CA GLY A 153 -5.87 3.45 -17.91
C GLY A 153 -5.72 4.98 -18.12
N GLU A 154 -5.62 5.48 -19.35
CA GLU A 154 -5.22 6.87 -19.66
C GLU A 154 -6.39 7.71 -20.20
N LYS A 155 -7.46 7.06 -20.69
CA LYS A 155 -8.58 7.75 -21.37
C LYS A 155 -9.61 8.42 -20.45
N ASP A 156 -9.64 8.12 -19.15
CA ASP A 156 -10.60 8.71 -18.21
C ASP A 156 -9.91 9.57 -17.12
N HIS A 157 -10.00 10.89 -17.31
CA HIS A 157 -9.92 11.95 -16.28
C HIS A 157 -8.56 12.59 -15.88
N LYS A 158 -8.68 13.91 -15.57
CA LYS A 158 -7.66 14.95 -15.35
C LYS A 158 -7.02 14.91 -13.95
N LYS A 159 -5.73 15.27 -13.87
CA LYS A 159 -4.92 15.45 -12.64
C LYS A 159 -5.52 16.49 -11.68
N GLY A 160 -5.71 16.12 -10.42
CA GLY A 160 -5.90 17.04 -9.29
C GLY A 160 -4.64 17.05 -8.40
N ALA A 161 -4.25 18.22 -7.90
CA ALA A 161 -3.10 18.41 -7.02
C ALA A 161 -3.51 18.30 -5.53
N THR A 162 -2.63 17.75 -4.69
CA THR A 162 -2.81 17.56 -3.24
C THR A 162 -2.24 18.72 -2.43
N THR A 163 -2.91 19.08 -1.34
CA THR A 163 -2.51 20.09 -0.32
C THR A 163 -2.62 19.49 1.10
N GLU A 164 -1.91 20.07 2.08
CA GLU A 164 -1.78 19.60 3.48
C GLU A 164 -3.10 19.34 4.24
N GLU A 165 -4.20 20.04 3.91
CA GLU A 165 -5.51 19.82 4.54
C GLU A 165 -6.13 18.44 4.23
N ASN A 166 -5.56 17.66 3.32
CA ASN A 166 -6.10 16.36 2.90
C ASN A 166 -5.49 15.14 3.59
N ILE A 167 -4.48 15.27 4.47
CA ILE A 167 -3.77 14.10 5.02
C ILE A 167 -4.70 13.23 5.88
N GLU A 168 -5.47 13.80 6.82
CA GLU A 168 -6.42 13.02 7.63
C GLU A 168 -7.49 12.34 6.77
N ALA A 169 -7.93 12.99 5.68
CA ALA A 169 -8.85 12.41 4.72
C ALA A 169 -8.20 11.25 3.94
N ILE A 170 -6.97 11.43 3.44
CA ILE A 170 -6.17 10.43 2.72
C ILE A 170 -5.89 9.21 3.61
N CYS A 171 -5.54 9.44 4.87
CA CYS A 171 -5.27 8.40 5.87
C CYS A 171 -6.54 7.71 6.38
N SER A 172 -7.72 8.27 6.14
CA SER A 172 -8.95 7.78 6.78
C SER A 172 -9.34 6.37 6.36
N LEU A 173 -10.01 5.66 7.28
CA LEU A 173 -10.66 4.38 6.99
C LEU A 173 -11.54 4.41 5.74
N ALA A 174 -12.20 5.54 5.47
CA ALA A 174 -13.10 5.62 4.33
C ALA A 174 -12.38 5.38 2.99
N ASN A 175 -11.08 5.69 2.92
CA ASN A 175 -10.23 5.40 1.76
C ASN A 175 -9.66 3.98 1.79
N PHE A 176 -9.30 3.44 2.97
CA PHE A 176 -8.73 2.10 3.10
C PHE A 176 -9.76 0.96 3.10
N SER A 177 -10.92 1.13 3.73
CA SER A 177 -11.99 0.12 3.79
C SER A 177 -12.61 -0.17 2.43
N LYS A 178 -12.56 0.77 1.47
CA LYS A 178 -12.93 0.52 0.07
C LYS A 178 -11.91 -0.35 -0.69
N LYS A 179 -10.69 -0.48 -0.18
CA LYS A 179 -9.61 -1.28 -0.77
C LYS A 179 -9.72 -2.77 -0.41
N LEU A 180 -10.44 -3.10 0.66
CA LEU A 180 -10.54 -4.45 1.24
C LEU A 180 -11.96 -5.05 1.21
N GLY A 181 -12.92 -4.37 0.56
CA GLY A 181 -14.30 -4.84 0.36
C GLY A 181 -14.72 -4.75 -1.09
#